data_AF-A0A5E4KHD8-F1
#
_entry.id   AF-A0A5E4KHD8-F1
#
_cell.length_a   1.000
_cell.length_b   1.000
_cell.length_c   1.000
_cell.angle_alpha   90.00
_cell.angle_beta   90.00
_cell.angle_gamma   90.00
#
_symmetry.space_group_name_H-M   'P 1'
#
loop_
_entity.id
_entity.type
_entity.pdbx_description
1 polymer ?
#
loop_
_entity_poly.entity_id
_entity_poly.type
_entity_poly.pdbx_seq_one_letter_code
_entity_poly.pdbx_strand_id
1 'polypeptide(L)'
;MNAAIARVHEKHPDIDLRMSCDNIYGPMLTDMNHEWVKEVKRVACEVAGRDVALAGAQGSLDVAYAVMVTGLPACCFGLGRWTESNAHADDENILAEDLVMFTKFLAKLICG
;
A
#
# COMPACT_ATOMS: atom_id res chain seq x y z
N MET A 1 -3.46 -12.97 24.90
CA MET A 1 -4.64 -12.14 24.56
C MET A 1 -5.83 -12.43 25.49
N ASN A 2 -6.27 -13.69 25.61
CA ASN A 2 -7.37 -14.08 26.51
C ASN A 2 -7.14 -13.72 28.00
N ALA A 3 -5.90 -13.77 28.47
CA ALA A 3 -5.57 -13.36 29.85
C ALA A 3 -5.79 -11.86 30.12
N ALA A 4 -5.74 -10.99 29.12
CA ALA A 4 -6.01 -9.56 29.30
C ALA A 4 -7.51 -9.31 29.48
N ILE A 5 -8.35 -9.93 28.64
CA ILE A 5 -9.81 -9.84 28.72
C ILE A 5 -10.30 -10.43 30.05
N ALA A 6 -9.78 -11.59 30.45
CA ALA A 6 -10.13 -12.22 31.73
C ALA A 6 -9.89 -11.29 32.94
N ARG A 7 -8.74 -10.60 32.98
CA ARG A 7 -8.41 -9.65 34.06
C ARG A 7 -9.32 -8.42 34.10
N VAL A 8 -9.83 -7.97 32.95
CA VAL A 8 -10.78 -6.85 32.91
C VAL A 8 -12.14 -7.31 33.42
N HIS A 9 -12.59 -8.49 33.00
CA HIS A 9 -13.85 -9.07 33.45
C HIS A 9 -13.87 -9.39 34.96
N GLU A 10 -12.74 -9.84 35.53
CA GLU A 10 -12.61 -10.02 36.99
C GLU A 10 -12.81 -8.70 37.78
N LYS A 11 -12.33 -7.58 37.23
CA LYS A 11 -12.44 -6.26 37.87
C LYS A 11 -13.79 -5.58 37.60
N HIS A 12 -14.40 -5.87 36.45
CA HIS A 12 -15.62 -5.24 35.95
C HIS A 12 -16.58 -6.30 35.41
N PRO A 13 -17.21 -7.10 36.30
CA PRO A 13 -18.08 -8.21 35.90
C PRO A 13 -19.38 -7.77 35.24
N ASP A 14 -19.71 -6.48 35.32
CA ASP A 14 -20.88 -5.84 34.72
C ASP A 14 -20.70 -5.46 33.24
N ILE A 15 -19.47 -5.56 32.70
CA ILE A 15 -19.16 -5.21 31.30
C ILE A 15 -19.10 -6.48 30.43
N ASP A 16 -19.98 -6.59 29.43
CA ASP A 16 -19.89 -7.61 28.36
C ASP A 16 -18.84 -7.19 27.32
N LEU A 17 -17.67 -7.84 27.35
CA LEU A 17 -16.56 -7.61 26.43
C LEU A 17 -16.48 -8.73 25.40
N ARG A 18 -16.52 -8.35 24.12
CA ARG A 18 -16.28 -9.26 22.99
C ARG A 18 -15.14 -8.73 22.13
N MET A 19 -14.30 -9.64 21.66
CA MET A 19 -13.20 -9.34 20.75
C MET A 19 -13.25 -10.35 19.60
N SER A 20 -13.36 -9.85 18.37
CA SER A 20 -13.15 -10.62 17.15
C SER A 20 -11.87 -10.16 16.46
N CYS A 21 -11.29 -11.04 15.65
CA CYS A 21 -10.21 -10.70 14.74
C CYS A 21 -10.60 -11.22 13.37
N ASP A 22 -11.10 -10.32 12.55
CA ASP A 22 -11.59 -10.63 11.21
C ASP A 22 -10.49 -10.31 10.20
N ASN A 23 -10.19 -11.26 9.31
CA ASN A 23 -9.23 -11.05 8.26
C ASN A 23 -9.92 -10.38 7.07
N ILE A 24 -9.79 -9.07 6.94
CA ILE A 24 -10.50 -8.28 5.92
C ILE A 24 -10.01 -8.65 4.51
N TYR A 25 -8.69 -8.83 4.33
CA TYR A 25 -8.08 -9.36 3.11
C TYR A 25 -6.67 -9.90 3.39
N GLY A 26 -6.25 -10.89 2.60
CA GLY A 26 -4.90 -11.46 2.66
C GLY A 26 -3.83 -10.51 2.10
N PRO A 27 -2.54 -10.85 2.29
CA PRO A 27 -1.45 -10.10 1.68
C PRO A 27 -1.53 -10.16 0.14
N MET A 28 -1.25 -9.03 -0.51
CA MET A 28 -1.09 -9.00 -1.97
C MET A 28 0.26 -9.59 -2.36
N LEU A 29 0.24 -10.64 -3.18
CA LEU A 29 1.45 -11.25 -3.75
C LEU A 29 1.38 -11.15 -5.27
N THR A 30 2.17 -10.23 -5.84
CA THR A 30 2.30 -10.08 -7.28
C THR A 30 3.67 -10.57 -7.71
N ASP A 31 3.73 -11.43 -8.74
CA ASP A 31 5.00 -11.86 -9.33
C ASP A 31 5.75 -10.66 -9.93
N MET A 32 6.98 -10.42 -9.46
CA MET A 32 7.84 -9.34 -9.94
C MET A 32 8.23 -9.50 -11.41
N ASN A 33 8.14 -10.71 -11.96
CA ASN A 33 8.41 -10.99 -13.38
C ASN A 33 7.16 -10.91 -14.26
N HIS A 34 5.99 -10.58 -13.70
CA HIS A 34 4.76 -10.44 -14.46
C HIS A 34 4.87 -9.28 -15.47
N GLU A 35 4.33 -9.46 -16.68
CA GLU A 35 4.44 -8.47 -17.77
C GLU A 35 3.90 -7.08 -17.39
N TRP A 36 2.79 -7.04 -16.62
CA TRP A 36 2.27 -5.79 -16.05
C TRP A 36 3.30 -5.05 -15.17
N VAL A 37 4.03 -5.77 -14.31
CA VAL A 37 5.04 -5.17 -13.42
C VAL A 37 6.21 -4.63 -14.24
N LYS A 38 6.63 -5.36 -15.28
CA LYS A 38 7.68 -4.91 -16.21
C LYS A 38 7.27 -3.64 -16.94
N GLU A 39 6.02 -3.54 -17.40
CA GLU A 39 5.52 -2.37 -18.09
C GLU A 39 5.44 -1.15 -17.17
N VAL A 40 4.88 -1.31 -15.97
CA VAL A 40 4.86 -0.24 -14.97
C VAL A 40 6.28 0.21 -14.62
N LYS A 41 7.21 -0.73 -14.41
CA LYS A 41 8.63 -0.39 -14.17
C LYS A 41 9.23 0.37 -15.35
N ARG A 42 8.99 -0.06 -16.59
CA ARG A 42 9.51 0.59 -17.80
C ARG A 42 9.09 2.06 -17.85
N VAL A 43 7.79 2.33 -17.68
CA VAL A 43 7.25 3.70 -17.69
C VAL A 43 7.78 4.51 -16.50
N ALA A 44 7.84 3.92 -15.31
CA ALA A 44 8.37 4.58 -14.11
C ALA A 44 9.84 4.99 -14.29
N CYS A 45 10.69 4.10 -14.82
CA CYS A 45 12.09 4.41 -15.11
C CYS A 45 12.22 5.54 -16.15
N GLU A 46 11.39 5.50 -17.19
CA GLU A 46 11.39 6.51 -18.25
C GLU A 46 11.06 7.91 -17.71
N VAL A 47 10.00 8.05 -16.90
CA VAL A 47 9.61 9.37 -16.39
C VAL A 47 10.49 9.85 -15.23
N ALA A 48 11.09 8.94 -14.46
CA ALA A 48 12.00 9.26 -13.38
C ALA A 48 13.42 9.57 -13.88
N GLY A 49 13.75 9.18 -15.12
CA GLY A 49 15.09 9.34 -15.70
C GLY A 49 16.17 8.49 -15.01
N ARG A 50 15.78 7.44 -14.29
CA ARG A 50 16.67 6.54 -13.54
C ARG A 50 16.04 5.16 -13.36
N ASP A 51 16.82 4.15 -12.97
CA ASP A 51 16.24 2.86 -12.58
C ASP A 51 15.40 2.99 -11.30
N VAL A 52 14.21 2.39 -11.34
CA VAL A 52 13.28 2.27 -10.22
C VAL A 52 13.31 0.83 -9.73
N ALA A 53 13.71 0.65 -8.47
CA ALA A 53 13.78 -0.66 -7.84
C ALA A 53 12.38 -1.22 -7.58
N LEU A 54 12.24 -2.55 -7.71
CA LEU A 54 11.05 -3.27 -7.26
C LEU A 54 11.25 -3.64 -5.79
N ALA A 55 10.21 -3.46 -4.99
CA ALA A 55 10.21 -3.80 -3.57
C ALA A 55 8.81 -4.21 -3.12
N GLY A 56 8.76 -4.99 -2.04
CA GLY A 56 7.54 -5.12 -1.24
C GLY A 56 7.41 -3.93 -0.30
N ALA A 57 6.18 -3.58 0.05
CA ALA A 57 5.89 -2.57 1.07
C ALA A 57 5.18 -3.24 2.27
N GLN A 58 5.49 -2.77 3.47
CA GLN A 58 4.76 -3.16 4.67
C GLN A 58 3.69 -2.10 4.95
N GLY A 59 2.43 -2.49 4.80
CA GLY A 59 1.27 -1.62 4.97
C GLY A 59 0.05 -2.25 4.32
N SER A 60 -1.13 -1.88 4.80
CA SER A 60 -2.40 -2.29 4.20
C SER A 60 -2.74 -1.37 3.04
N LEU A 61 -3.05 -1.93 1.87
CA LEU A 61 -3.49 -1.17 0.69
C LEU A 61 -4.76 -1.81 0.14
N ASP A 62 -5.77 -0.99 -0.17
CA ASP A 62 -7.06 -1.45 -0.70
C ASP A 62 -6.92 -2.20 -2.03
N VAL A 63 -5.83 -1.96 -2.77
CA VAL A 63 -5.49 -2.72 -3.98
C VAL A 63 -5.33 -4.23 -3.69
N ALA A 64 -4.91 -4.62 -2.48
CA ALA A 64 -4.82 -6.03 -2.09
C ALA A 64 -6.21 -6.70 -2.13
N TYR A 65 -7.24 -6.00 -1.66
CA TYR A 65 -8.61 -6.44 -1.77
C TYR A 65 -9.05 -6.50 -3.23
N ALA A 66 -8.76 -5.48 -4.03
CA ALA A 66 -9.11 -5.45 -5.45
C ALA A 66 -8.49 -6.63 -6.23
N VAL A 67 -7.21 -6.94 -6.01
CA VAL A 67 -6.54 -8.11 -6.59
C VAL A 67 -7.21 -9.40 -6.14
N MET A 68 -7.51 -9.54 -4.84
CA MET A 68 -8.16 -10.72 -4.28
C MET A 68 -9.53 -10.99 -4.93
N VAL A 69 -10.36 -9.96 -5.13
CA VAL A 69 -11.72 -10.15 -5.67
C VAL A 69 -11.77 -10.24 -7.20
N THR A 70 -10.82 -9.62 -7.90
CA THR A 70 -10.82 -9.60 -9.39
C THR A 70 -9.91 -10.63 -10.02
N GLY A 71 -8.88 -11.10 -9.30
CA GLY A 71 -7.80 -11.92 -9.86
C GLY A 71 -6.88 -11.17 -10.83
N LEU A 72 -7.06 -9.86 -11.02
CA LEU A 72 -6.23 -9.05 -11.91
C LEU A 72 -4.90 -8.71 -11.24
N PRO A 73 -3.77 -8.78 -11.97
CA PRO A 73 -2.46 -8.42 -11.43
C PRO A 73 -2.40 -6.91 -11.16
N ALA A 74 -1.83 -6.52 -10.01
CA ALA A 74 -1.59 -5.12 -9.69
C ALA A 74 -0.21 -4.91 -9.07
N CYS A 75 0.34 -3.72 -9.25
CA CYS A 75 1.52 -3.23 -8.53
C CYS A 75 1.36 -1.74 -8.27
N CYS A 76 2.07 -1.23 -7.27
CA CYS A 76 1.97 0.15 -6.85
C CYS A 76 3.20 0.93 -7.30
N PHE A 77 2.97 2.03 -8.01
CA PHE A 77 3.94 3.09 -8.21
C PHE A 77 3.23 4.40 -7.87
N GLY A 78 3.87 5.26 -7.10
CA GLY A 78 3.19 6.39 -6.51
C GLY A 78 4.16 7.40 -5.94
N LEU A 79 3.55 8.31 -5.20
CA LEU A 79 4.20 9.47 -4.64
C LEU A 79 4.60 9.24 -3.19
N GLY A 80 5.52 10.07 -2.73
CA GLY A 80 5.97 10.06 -1.36
C GLY A 80 7.36 9.47 -1.23
N ARG A 81 8.26 10.22 -0.64
CA ARG A 81 9.59 9.74 -0.25
C ARG A 81 9.48 9.27 1.18
N TRP A 82 9.85 8.01 1.44
CA TRP A 82 9.85 7.38 2.76
C TRP A 82 10.26 8.38 3.85
N THR A 83 11.40 9.04 3.66
CA THR A 83 12.07 9.81 4.71
C THR A 83 11.64 11.27 4.79
N GLU A 84 10.86 11.75 3.83
CA GLU A 84 10.57 13.18 3.68
C GLU A 84 9.07 13.48 3.71
N SER A 85 8.22 12.58 3.20
CA SER A 85 6.79 12.86 2.98
C SER A 85 5.90 12.72 4.20
N ASN A 86 6.40 12.12 5.27
CA ASN A 86 5.74 11.97 6.58
C ASN A 86 4.25 11.58 6.53
N ALA A 87 3.92 10.57 5.72
CA ALA A 87 2.55 10.08 5.62
C ALA A 87 1.98 9.70 7.00
N HIS A 88 0.76 10.16 7.29
CA HIS A 88 0.06 10.00 8.58
C HIS A 88 0.57 10.88 9.75
N ALA A 89 1.28 11.97 9.48
CA ALA A 89 1.74 12.92 10.49
C ALA A 89 1.38 14.38 10.14
N ASP A 90 1.60 15.30 11.09
CA ASP A 90 1.12 16.69 11.02
C ASP A 90 1.72 17.51 9.86
N ASP A 91 2.91 17.16 9.37
CA ASP A 91 3.63 17.78 8.25
C ASP A 91 3.75 16.85 7.03
N GLU A 92 2.71 16.03 6.80
CA GLU A 92 2.58 15.23 5.58
C GLU A 92 2.72 16.11 4.33
N ASN A 93 3.64 15.74 3.43
CA ASN A 93 4.02 16.57 2.31
C ASN A 93 4.47 15.78 1.08
N ILE A 94 4.59 16.51 -0.01
CA ILE A 94 5.09 16.01 -1.27
C ILE A 94 5.89 17.08 -2.00
N LEU A 95 6.95 16.66 -2.71
CA LEU A 95 7.68 17.57 -3.58
C LEU A 95 6.94 17.78 -4.90
N ALA A 96 6.88 19.03 -5.36
CA ALA A 96 6.23 19.38 -6.62
C ALA A 96 6.83 18.64 -7.82
N GLU A 97 8.14 18.37 -7.81
CA GLU A 97 8.81 17.60 -8.86
C GLU A 97 8.32 16.15 -8.95
N ASP A 98 8.06 15.51 -7.80
CA ASP A 98 7.56 14.14 -7.74
C ASP A 98 6.13 14.10 -8.30
N LEU A 99 5.30 15.11 -7.99
CA LEU A 99 3.95 15.26 -8.54
C LEU A 99 3.96 15.43 -10.07
N VAL A 100 4.87 16.24 -10.60
CA VAL A 100 5.04 16.42 -12.05
C VAL A 100 5.48 15.10 -12.71
N MET A 101 6.42 14.37 -12.10
CA MET A 101 6.88 13.07 -12.58
C MET A 101 5.73 12.05 -12.61
N PHE A 102 4.96 11.95 -11.53
CA PHE A 102 3.84 11.01 -11.45
C PHE A 102 2.72 11.36 -12.43
N THR A 103 2.47 12.64 -12.68
CA THR A 103 1.50 13.04 -13.71
C THR A 103 1.95 12.59 -15.11
N LYS A 104 3.25 12.68 -15.42
CA LYS A 104 3.82 12.15 -16.67
C LYS A 104 3.73 10.62 -16.73
N PHE A 105 3.95 9.93 -15.60
CA PHE A 105 3.78 8.48 -15.49
C PHE A 105 2.35 8.08 -15.87
N LEU A 106 1.34 8.71 -15.27
CA LEU A 106 -0.07 8.43 -15.56
C LEU A 106 -0.41 8.69 -17.02
N ALA A 107 0.03 9.84 -17.57
CA ALA A 107 -0.20 10.18 -18.97
C ALA A 107 0.40 9.13 -19.93
N LYS A 108 1.61 8.64 -19.64
CA LYS A 108 2.25 7.59 -20.45
C LYS A 108 1.57 6.24 -20.32
N LEU A 109 1.14 5.85 -19.12
CA LEU A 109 0.51 4.54 -18.91
C LEU A 109 -0.90 4.46 -19.51
N ILE A 110 -1.63 5.58 -19.58
CA ILE A 110 -3.00 5.63 -20.09
C ILE A 110 -3.05 5.88 -21.60
N CYS A 111 -2.15 6.72 -22.12
CA CYS A 111 -2.21 7.20 -23.50
C CYS A 111 -1.08 6.68 -24.41
N GLY A 112 -0.07 6.01 -23.84
CA GLY A 112 1.07 5.45 -24.58
C GLY A 112 0.85 4.00 -25.01
#